data_AF-A0A1Y2HMB8-F1
#
_entry.id   AF-A0A1Y2HMB8-F1
#
_cell.length_a   1.000
_cell.length_b   1.000
_cell.length_c   1.000
_cell.angle_alpha   90.00
_cell.angle_beta   90.00
_cell.angle_gamma   90.00
#
_symmetry.space_group_name_H-M   'P 1'
#
loop_
_entity.id
_entity.type
_entity.pdbx_description
1 polymer ?
#
loop_
_entity_poly.entity_id
_entity_poly.type
_entity_poly.pdbx_seq_one_letter_code
_entity_poly.pdbx_strand_id
1 'polypeptide(L)'
;MSHAPNLADHLPTALAFIDTHLVAGRPVLVHCMCGVSRSAAVVLAYLMWKAKWGFRTAYEHVKARRNISPNMHLVCQLVEF
;
A
#
# COMPACT_ATOMS: atom_id res chain seq x y z
N MET A 1 16.78 -17.10 12.17
CA MET A 1 16.45 -16.47 10.87
C MET A 1 15.18 -15.69 11.06
N SER A 2 15.26 -14.36 11.15
CA SER A 2 14.10 -13.51 11.44
C SER A 2 13.16 -13.51 10.23
N HIS A 3 12.02 -14.19 10.34
CA HIS A 3 10.92 -14.06 9.39
C HIS A 3 10.47 -12.60 9.42
N ALA A 4 10.72 -11.84 8.34
CA ALA A 4 10.09 -10.54 8.21
C ALA A 4 8.57 -10.76 8.22
N PRO A 5 7.80 -9.99 9.01
CA PRO A 5 6.35 -10.16 9.10
C PRO A 5 5.73 -9.96 7.71
N ASN A 6 4.76 -10.82 7.38
CA ASN A 6 4.02 -10.76 6.12
C ASN A 6 3.22 -9.45 6.09
N LEU A 7 3.40 -8.64 5.04
CA LEU A 7 2.70 -7.36 4.95
C LEU A 7 1.18 -7.56 4.86
N ALA A 8 0.74 -8.64 4.19
CA ALA A 8 -0.67 -8.95 3.99
C ALA A 8 -1.44 -9.05 5.31
N ASP A 9 -0.85 -9.66 6.33
CA ASP A 9 -1.47 -9.84 7.66
C ASP A 9 -1.78 -8.50 8.33
N HIS A 10 -1.05 -7.44 7.97
CA HIS A 10 -1.21 -6.10 8.52
C HIS A 10 -2.02 -5.15 7.64
N LEU A 11 -2.33 -5.54 6.40
CA LEU A 11 -3.08 -4.70 5.48
C LEU A 11 -4.47 -4.33 6.03
N PRO A 12 -5.31 -5.25 6.56
CA PRO A 12 -6.64 -4.87 7.05
C PRO A 12 -6.61 -3.74 8.07
N THR A 13 -5.69 -3.81 9.04
CA THR A 13 -5.51 -2.76 10.06
C THR A 13 -4.99 -1.46 9.46
N ALA A 14 -3.99 -1.53 8.58
CA ALA A 14 -3.43 -0.35 7.92
C ALA A 14 -4.46 0.37 7.03
N LEU A 15 -5.24 -0.39 6.26
CA LEU A 15 -6.27 0.15 5.38
C LEU A 15 -7.40 0.80 6.16
N ALA A 16 -7.85 0.17 7.25
CA ALA A 16 -8.86 0.74 8.14
C ALA A 16 -8.38 2.05 8.78
N PHE A 17 -7.12 2.13 9.21
CA PHE A 17 -6.53 3.35 9.73
C PHE A 17 -6.52 4.48 8.69
N ILE A 18 -6.04 4.18 7.47
CA ILE A 18 -6.01 5.16 6.38
C ILE A 18 -7.43 5.65 6.08
N ASP A 19 -8.39 4.74 5.92
CA ASP A 19 -9.76 5.09 5.55
C ASP A 19 -10.44 5.95 6.61
N THR A 20 -10.34 5.55 7.87
CA THR A 20 -10.96 6.25 9.01
C THR A 20 -10.49 7.70 9.09
N HIS A 21 -9.20 7.94 8.87
CA HIS A 21 -8.64 9.28 8.95
C HIS A 21 -8.94 10.12 7.69
N LEU A 22 -8.87 9.54 6.50
CA LEU A 22 -9.20 10.25 5.26
C LEU A 22 -10.69 10.64 5.20
N VAL A 23 -11.60 9.76 5.62
CA VAL A 23 -13.05 10.04 5.70
C VAL A 23 -13.33 11.18 6.70
N ALA A 24 -12.57 11.26 7.78
CA ALA A 24 -12.65 12.35 8.76
C ALA A 24 -11.99 13.66 8.29
N GLY A 25 -11.54 13.75 7.03
CA GLY A 25 -10.86 14.92 6.48
C GLY A 25 -9.45 15.15 7.03
N ARG A 26 -8.85 14.15 7.67
CA ARG A 26 -7.50 14.24 8.26
C ARG A 26 -6.46 13.67 7.30
N PRO A 27 -5.33 14.37 7.06
CA PRO A 27 -4.27 13.85 6.22
C PRO A 27 -3.58 12.64 6.88
N VAL A 28 -3.13 11.69 6.07
CA VAL A 28 -2.39 10.49 6.50
C VAL A 28 -1.05 10.42 5.80
N LEU A 29 0.03 10.27 6.56
CA LEU A 29 1.38 10.03 6.04
C LEU A 29 1.69 8.53 6.09
N VAL A 30 1.86 7.91 4.93
CA VAL A 30 2.36 6.53 4.81
C VAL A 30 3.84 6.59 4.42
N HIS A 31 4.73 6.13 5.30
CA HIS A 31 6.17 6.11 5.04
C HIS A 31 6.82 4.75 5.37
N CYS A 32 8.00 4.54 4.83
CA CYS A 32 8.92 3.48 5.24
C CYS A 32 10.33 4.08 5.33
N MET A 33 11.40 3.29 5.22
CA MET A 33 12.76 3.84 5.26
C MET A 33 13.06 4.76 4.07
N CYS A 34 12.80 4.31 2.84
CA CYS A 34 13.16 5.07 1.64
C CYS A 34 11.94 5.58 0.85
N GLY A 35 10.72 5.24 1.27
CA GLY A 35 9.50 5.61 0.54
C GLY A 35 9.26 4.85 -0.77
N VAL A 36 10.10 3.86 -1.12
CA VAL A 36 10.09 3.21 -2.46
C VAL A 36 9.28 1.92 -2.51
N SER A 37 9.30 1.10 -1.44
CA SER A 37 8.77 -0.28 -1.47
C SER A 37 7.60 -0.51 -0.51
N ARG A 38 7.83 -0.65 0.80
CA ARG A 38 6.77 -1.01 1.77
C ARG A 38 5.65 0.01 1.84
N SER A 39 5.99 1.30 1.92
CA SER A 39 4.98 2.37 1.90
C SER A 39 4.20 2.40 0.59
N ALA A 40 4.88 2.19 -0.54
CA ALA A 40 4.22 2.12 -1.84
C ALA A 40 3.23 0.94 -1.90
N ALA A 41 3.62 -0.24 -1.41
CA ALA A 41 2.74 -1.41 -1.36
C ALA A 41 1.46 -1.15 -0.55
N VAL A 42 1.56 -0.52 0.62
CA VAL A 42 0.38 -0.15 1.43
C VAL A 42 -0.54 0.83 0.70
N VAL A 43 0.02 1.84 0.02
CA VAL A 43 -0.79 2.79 -0.77
C VAL A 43 -1.47 2.09 -1.95
N LEU A 44 -0.78 1.17 -2.63
CA LEU A 44 -1.36 0.38 -3.72
C LEU A 44 -2.52 -0.48 -3.22
N ALA A 45 -2.34 -1.20 -2.11
CA ALA A 45 -3.42 -1.95 -1.47
C ALA A 45 -4.63 -1.07 -1.14
N TYR A 46 -4.39 0.13 -0.61
CA TYR A 46 -5.49 1.04 -0.28
C TYR A 46 -6.28 1.46 -1.51
N LEU A 47 -5.60 1.81 -2.61
CA LEU A 47 -6.28 2.17 -3.87
C LEU A 47 -7.05 0.98 -4.46
N MET A 48 -6.47 -0.21 -4.45
CA MET A 48 -7.13 -1.43 -4.91
C MET A 48 -8.39 -1.72 -4.08
N TRP A 49 -8.28 -1.65 -2.75
CA TRP A 49 -9.38 -1.94 -1.84
C TRP A 49 -10.49 -0.88 -1.85
N LYS A 50 -10.14 0.41 -1.75
CA LYS A 50 -11.09 1.52 -1.63
C LYS A 50 -11.70 1.94 -2.96
N ALA A 51 -10.87 2.08 -4.00
CA ALA A 51 -11.29 2.55 -5.31
C ALA A 51 -11.63 1.41 -6.28
N LYS A 52 -11.48 0.14 -5.85
CA LYS A 52 -11.72 -1.06 -6.67
C LYS A 52 -10.88 -1.08 -7.96
N TRP A 53 -9.70 -0.46 -7.92
CA TRP A 53 -8.79 -0.45 -9.06
C TRP A 53 -8.03 -1.76 -9.18
N GLY A 54 -7.76 -2.19 -10.41
CA GLY A 54 -6.77 -3.24 -10.65
C GLY A 54 -5.36 -2.76 -10.31
N PHE A 55 -4.46 -3.70 -10.00
CA PHE A 55 -3.07 -3.40 -9.61
C PHE A 55 -2.37 -2.46 -10.58
N ARG A 56 -2.49 -2.71 -11.89
CA ARG A 56 -1.83 -1.87 -12.93
C ARG A 56 -2.25 -0.41 -12.84
N THR A 57 -3.55 -0.14 -12.73
CA THR A 57 -4.09 1.22 -12.61
C THR A 57 -3.60 1.90 -11.34
N ALA A 58 -3.63 1.19 -10.21
CA ALA A 58 -3.09 1.72 -8.94
C ALA A 58 -1.59 2.01 -9.05
N TYR A 59 -0.83 1.11 -9.67
CA TYR A 59 0.62 1.24 -9.84
C TYR A 59 0.99 2.45 -10.69
N GLU A 60 0.40 2.58 -11.88
CA GLU A 60 0.64 3.72 -12.77
C GLU A 60 0.23 5.04 -12.10
N HIS A 61 -0.89 5.06 -11.36
CA HIS A 61 -1.33 6.23 -10.62
C HIS A 61 -0.32 6.69 -9.56
N VAL A 62 0.24 5.76 -8.76
CA VAL A 62 1.22 6.10 -7.73
C VAL A 62 2.57 6.45 -8.36
N LYS A 63 3.00 5.70 -9.39
CA LYS A 63 4.27 5.93 -10.11
C LYS A 63 4.34 7.30 -10.77
N ALA A 64 3.21 7.82 -11.25
CA ALA A 64 3.12 9.18 -11.80
C ALA A 64 3.38 10.29 -10.77
N ARG A 65 3.25 10.00 -9.46
CA ARG A 65 3.40 10.98 -8.37
C ARG A 65 4.67 10.79 -7.55
N ARG A 66 5.20 9.56 -7.50
CA ARG A 66 6.40 9.21 -6.75
C ARG A 66 7.21 8.13 -7.44
N ASN A 67 8.53 8.20 -7.27
CA ASN A 67 9.41 7.14 -7.73
C ASN A 67 9.29 5.90 -6.83
N ILE A 68 8.40 4.97 -7.19
CA ILE A 68 8.19 3.72 -6.47
C ILE A 68 8.81 2.52 -7.21
N SER A 69 9.18 1.51 -6.45
CA SER A 69 9.62 0.20 -6.91
C SER A 69 9.36 -0.82 -5.80
N PRO A 70 8.10 -1.25 -5.61
CA PRO A 70 7.76 -2.27 -4.64
C PRO A 70 8.45 -3.60 -5.00
N ASN A 71 9.03 -4.25 -3.99
CA ASN A 71 9.60 -5.60 -4.16
C ASN A 71 8.51 -6.57 -4.66
N MET A 72 8.86 -7.45 -5.59
CA MET A 72 7.93 -8.41 -6.19
C MET A 72 7.22 -9.28 -5.17
N HIS A 73 7.86 -9.67 -4.06
CA HIS A 73 7.20 -10.43 -3.00
C HIS A 73 6.02 -9.66 -2.37
N LEU A 74 6.17 -8.35 -2.18
CA LEU A 74 5.08 -7.49 -1.69
C LEU A 74 3.98 -7.34 -2.73
N VAL A 75 4.34 -7.30 -4.01
CA VAL A 75 3.34 -7.24 -5.10
C VAL A 75 2.54 -8.54 -5.17
N CYS A 76 3.18 -9.70 -5.03
CA CYS A 76 2.48 -10.98 -4.95
C CYS A 76 1.48 -11.01 -3.79
N GLN A 77 1.92 -10.56 -2.59
CA GLN A 77 1.04 -10.43 -1.42
C GLN A 77 -0.17 -9.50 -1.67
N LEU A 78 -0.05 -8.50 -2.55
CA LEU A 78 -1.16 -7.60 -2.90
C LEU A 78 -2.14 -8.21 -3.91
N VAL A 79 -1.66 -9.10 -4.78
CA VAL A 79 -2.51 -9.77 -5.79
C VAL A 79 -3.30 -10.93 -5.18
N GLU A 80 -2.75 -11.54 -4.13
CA GLU A 80 -3.40 -12.61 -3.36
C GLU A 80 -4.38 -12.09 -2.28
N PHE A 81 -4.37 -10.78 -2.01
CA PHE A 81 -5.21 -10.11 -1.02
C PHE A 81 -6.55 -9.62 -1.62
#